data_AF-A0A9X2J195-F1
#
_entry.id   AF-A0A9X2J195-F1
#
_cell.length_a   1.000
_cell.length_b   1.000
_cell.length_c   1.000
_cell.angle_alpha   90.00
_cell.angle_beta   90.00
_cell.angle_gamma   90.00
#
_symmetry.space_group_name_H-M   'P 1'
#
loop_
_entity.id
_entity.type
_entity.pdbx_description
1 polymer ?
#
loop_
_entity_poly.entity_id
_entity_poly.type
_entity_poly.pdbx_seq_one_letter_code
_entity_poly.pdbx_strand_id
1 'polypeptide(L)'
;MKTSTTVAGVASTIVAVAMVTTGASVINAPVASAAPGDLITGDVPTLRELDDQVAFLIELPGSDQAKAAHMEGGMNAVVVARTLYNTGMYRAPRGSNEITGPETHDGNVHTAMLRSKSAGQPDLVARVVWKRIDGVWKLSNSSVCEGIRAVGLPMNCPA
;
A
#
# COMPACT_ATOMS: atom_id res chain seq x y z
N MET A 1 -73.74 4.70 26.20
CA MET A 1 -74.65 5.87 26.15
C MET A 1 -74.07 6.98 27.02
N LYS A 2 -74.08 8.22 26.50
CA LYS A 2 -73.96 9.52 27.23
C LYS A 2 -72.61 9.83 27.90
N THR A 3 -72.00 11.02 27.83
CA THR A 3 -72.20 12.27 27.07
C THR A 3 -70.93 13.10 27.34
N SER A 4 -70.44 13.83 26.34
CA SER A 4 -69.32 14.77 26.46
C SER A 4 -69.68 16.01 27.29
N THR A 5 -68.71 16.68 27.89
CA THR A 5 -68.78 18.12 28.20
C THR A 5 -67.42 18.76 27.96
N THR A 6 -67.43 19.76 27.08
CA THR A 6 -66.33 20.60 26.61
C THR A 6 -66.06 21.73 27.61
N VAL A 7 -64.80 22.05 27.90
CA VAL A 7 -64.38 23.43 28.22
C VAL A 7 -63.05 23.71 27.54
N ALA A 8 -63.04 24.79 26.76
CA ALA A 8 -61.92 25.33 26.02
C ALA A 8 -60.95 26.10 26.94
N GLY A 9 -59.67 26.08 26.60
CA GLY A 9 -58.66 26.95 27.19
C GLY A 9 -57.42 26.99 26.31
N VAL A 10 -57.38 27.96 25.40
CA VAL A 10 -56.20 28.27 24.58
C VAL A 10 -55.22 29.04 25.45
N ALA A 11 -54.01 28.50 25.63
CA ALA A 11 -52.86 29.27 26.07
C ALA A 11 -51.64 28.84 25.23
N SER A 12 -51.27 29.72 24.31
CA SER A 12 -50.01 29.64 23.56
C SER A 12 -48.84 29.74 24.53
N THR A 13 -47.98 28.73 24.55
CA THR A 13 -46.60 28.88 24.99
C THR A 13 -45.70 28.21 23.98
N ILE A 14 -44.93 29.05 23.31
CA ILE A 14 -43.85 28.74 22.37
C ILE A 14 -42.80 27.97 23.17
N VAL A 15 -42.58 26.70 22.84
CA VAL A 15 -41.41 25.95 23.33
C VAL A 15 -40.56 25.60 22.11
N ALA A 16 -39.33 26.09 22.17
CA ALA A 16 -38.33 26.05 21.12
C ALA A 16 -38.09 24.62 20.61
N VAL A 17 -38.13 24.47 19.28
CA VAL A 17 -37.59 23.29 18.59
C VAL A 17 -36.07 23.35 18.76
N ALA A 18 -35.52 22.54 19.66
CA ALA A 18 -34.09 22.29 19.71
C ALA A 18 -33.69 21.59 18.40
N MET A 19 -33.11 22.34 17.47
CA MET A 19 -32.47 21.75 16.29
C MET A 19 -31.27 20.93 16.78
N VAL A 20 -31.42 19.61 16.80
CA VAL A 20 -30.28 18.70 16.92
C VAL A 20 -29.54 18.82 15.58
N THR A 21 -28.57 19.71 15.51
CA THR A 21 -27.57 19.67 14.44
C THR A 21 -26.78 18.39 14.65
N THR A 22 -27.09 17.36 13.85
CA THR A 22 -26.22 16.20 13.64
C THR A 22 -24.93 16.72 13.03
N GLY A 23 -23.99 17.12 13.90
CA GLY A 23 -22.62 17.37 13.50
C GLY A 23 -22.06 16.06 12.95
N ALA A 24 -21.90 15.98 11.64
CA ALA A 24 -21.11 14.93 11.01
C ALA A 24 -19.68 15.08 11.54
N SER A 25 -19.31 14.26 12.51
CA SER A 25 -17.93 14.10 12.94
C SER A 25 -17.16 13.55 11.73
N VAL A 26 -16.41 14.43 11.07
CA VAL A 26 -15.34 14.01 10.16
C VAL A 26 -14.30 13.30 11.00
N ILE A 27 -14.42 11.98 11.09
CA ILE A 27 -13.42 11.14 11.75
C ILE A 27 -12.22 11.13 10.80
N ASN A 28 -11.27 12.04 11.02
CA ASN A 28 -9.93 11.91 10.44
C ASN A 28 -9.30 10.66 11.06
N ALA A 29 -9.48 9.51 10.41
CA ALA A 29 -8.75 8.31 10.75
C ALA A 29 -7.25 8.61 10.68
N PRO A 30 -6.44 8.17 11.66
CA PRO A 30 -5.01 8.33 11.58
C PRO A 30 -4.51 7.61 10.32
N VAL A 31 -3.85 8.34 9.42
CA VAL A 31 -3.02 7.74 8.38
C VAL A 31 -1.83 7.09 9.08
N ALA A 32 -1.99 5.82 9.46
CA ALA A 32 -0.88 5.02 9.97
C ALA A 32 0.19 4.98 8.88
N SER A 33 1.32 5.65 9.11
CA SER A 33 2.50 5.42 8.28
C SER A 33 3.12 4.11 8.74
N ALA A 34 2.94 3.08 7.94
CA ALA A 34 3.65 1.81 8.05
C ALA A 34 5.17 2.07 8.15
N ALA A 35 5.86 1.38 9.05
CA ALA A 35 7.32 1.33 9.01
C ALA A 35 7.78 0.51 7.79
N PRO A 36 9.02 0.69 7.28
CA PRO A 36 9.55 -0.14 6.22
C PRO A 36 9.45 -1.63 6.55
N GLY A 37 8.65 -2.37 5.77
CA GLY A 37 8.37 -3.79 6.00
C GLY A 37 7.02 -4.11 6.64
N ASP A 38 6.19 -3.12 6.95
CA ASP A 38 4.79 -3.35 7.27
C ASP A 38 3.99 -3.69 6.00
N LEU A 39 2.98 -4.55 6.12
CA LEU A 39 2.12 -4.93 5.00
C LEU A 39 1.18 -3.78 4.63
N ILE A 40 1.09 -3.48 3.34
CA ILE A 40 0.21 -2.44 2.82
C ILE A 40 -1.20 -3.03 2.67
N THR A 41 -2.12 -2.59 3.52
CA THR A 41 -3.49 -3.12 3.60
C THR A 41 -4.57 -2.12 3.16
N GLY A 42 -4.20 -0.85 3.01
CA GLY A 42 -5.08 0.21 2.52
C GLY A 42 -5.66 -0.08 1.13
N ASP A 43 -6.79 0.55 0.82
CA ASP A 43 -7.48 0.33 -0.46
C ASP A 43 -6.67 0.80 -1.66
N VAL A 44 -5.96 1.91 -1.53
CA VAL A 44 -5.03 2.42 -2.54
C VAL A 44 -3.68 2.62 -1.86
N PRO A 45 -2.60 1.95 -2.32
CA PRO A 45 -1.28 2.15 -1.76
C PRO A 45 -0.75 3.53 -2.15
N THR A 46 0.02 4.15 -1.26
CA THR A 46 0.74 5.39 -1.55
C THR A 46 2.14 5.11 -2.10
N LEU A 47 2.69 6.00 -2.92
CA LEU A 47 4.08 5.90 -3.40
C LEU A 47 5.09 5.60 -2.29
N ARG A 48 4.93 6.23 -1.11
CA ARG A 48 5.83 6.02 0.03
C ARG A 48 5.73 4.61 0.59
N GLU A 49 4.54 4.05 0.73
CA GLU A 49 4.37 2.66 1.17
C GLU A 49 4.97 1.67 0.17
N LEU A 50 4.83 1.94 -1.14
CA LEU A 50 5.45 1.14 -2.19
C LEU A 50 6.98 1.23 -2.15
N ASP A 51 7.52 2.43 -1.92
CA ASP A 51 8.96 2.68 -1.73
C ASP A 51 9.51 1.90 -0.53
N ASP A 52 8.83 2.04 0.62
CA ASP A 52 9.16 1.35 1.87
C ASP A 52 9.12 -0.18 1.70
N GLN A 53 8.15 -0.72 0.95
CA GLN A 53 8.07 -2.14 0.64
C GLN A 53 9.25 -2.60 -0.24
N VAL A 54 9.61 -1.84 -1.27
CA VAL A 54 10.76 -2.17 -2.13
C VAL A 54 12.06 -2.11 -1.33
N ALA A 55 12.27 -1.04 -0.55
CA ALA A 55 13.41 -0.91 0.34
C ALA A 55 13.50 -2.10 1.32
N PHE A 56 12.38 -2.51 1.91
CA PHE A 56 12.33 -3.70 2.76
C PHE A 56 12.76 -4.98 2.03
N LEU A 57 12.33 -5.16 0.78
CA LEU A 57 12.65 -6.36 0.01
C LEU A 57 14.13 -6.44 -0.37
N ILE A 58 14.77 -5.33 -0.76
CA ILE A 58 16.10 -5.37 -1.40
C ILE A 58 17.21 -4.65 -0.64
N GLU A 59 16.90 -3.72 0.26
CA GLU A 59 17.90 -2.92 0.98
C GLU A 59 18.02 -3.29 2.45
N LEU A 60 16.91 -3.72 3.07
CA LEU A 60 16.85 -4.01 4.49
C LEU A 60 16.94 -5.51 4.81
N PRO A 61 17.52 -5.87 5.97
CA PRO A 61 17.46 -7.23 6.48
C PRO A 61 16.00 -7.60 6.82
N GLY A 62 15.66 -8.87 6.65
CA GLY A 62 14.35 -9.41 7.00
C GLY A 62 14.33 -10.93 6.86
N SER A 63 13.45 -11.60 7.60
CA SER A 63 13.28 -13.05 7.46
C SER A 63 12.68 -13.40 6.09
N ASP A 64 12.94 -14.62 5.62
CA ASP A 64 12.36 -15.10 4.36
C ASP A 64 10.82 -15.08 4.42
N GLN A 65 10.23 -15.44 5.56
CA GLN A 65 8.78 -15.38 5.77
C GLN A 65 8.24 -13.94 5.71
N ALA A 66 8.96 -12.98 6.30
CA ALA A 66 8.54 -11.58 6.24
C ALA A 66 8.59 -11.09 4.78
N LYS A 67 9.70 -11.33 4.05
CA LYS A 67 9.80 -10.96 2.64
C LYS A 67 8.73 -11.65 1.78
N ALA A 68 8.44 -12.93 2.03
CA ALA A 68 7.40 -13.68 1.32
C ALA A 68 6.01 -13.03 1.46
N ALA A 69 5.70 -12.41 2.60
CA ALA A 69 4.40 -11.78 2.81
C ALA A 69 4.16 -10.57 1.88
N HIS A 70 5.22 -9.94 1.37
CA HIS A 70 5.14 -8.83 0.41
C HIS A 70 5.19 -9.26 -1.06
N MET A 71 5.34 -10.55 -1.36
CA MET A 71 5.54 -11.04 -2.73
C MET A 71 4.41 -11.97 -3.17
N GLU A 72 3.91 -11.79 -4.40
CA GLU A 72 2.86 -12.64 -4.98
C GLU A 72 3.26 -14.12 -4.94
N GLY A 73 4.48 -14.46 -5.39
CA GLY A 73 5.02 -15.82 -5.38
C GLY A 73 5.43 -16.34 -4.00
N GLY A 74 5.20 -15.58 -2.92
CA GLY A 74 5.53 -15.96 -1.56
C GLY A 74 6.98 -16.44 -1.43
N MET A 75 7.17 -17.61 -0.81
CA MET A 75 8.49 -18.20 -0.58
C MET A 75 9.28 -18.47 -1.87
N ASN A 76 8.61 -18.73 -3.01
CA ASN A 76 9.29 -18.98 -4.28
C ASN A 76 9.98 -17.73 -4.83
N ALA A 77 9.48 -16.54 -4.47
CA ALA A 77 10.02 -15.27 -4.93
C ALA A 77 11.12 -14.71 -4.00
N VAL A 78 11.18 -15.15 -2.74
CA VAL A 78 12.12 -14.63 -1.73
C VAL A 78 13.59 -14.77 -2.15
N VAL A 79 13.92 -15.82 -2.89
CA VAL A 79 15.30 -16.03 -3.37
C VAL A 79 15.80 -14.84 -4.19
N VAL A 80 14.93 -14.16 -4.94
CA VAL A 80 15.27 -12.96 -5.73
C VAL A 80 15.58 -11.79 -4.81
N ALA A 81 14.69 -11.49 -3.86
CA ALA A 81 14.87 -10.42 -2.88
C ALA A 81 16.15 -10.61 -2.05
N ARG A 82 16.40 -11.84 -1.57
CA ARG A 82 17.63 -12.21 -0.86
C ARG A 82 18.87 -12.04 -1.72
N THR A 83 18.79 -12.40 -3.00
CA THR A 83 19.92 -12.25 -3.94
C THR A 83 20.28 -10.78 -4.10
N LEU A 84 19.30 -9.91 -4.37
CA LEU A 84 19.51 -8.47 -4.51
C LEU A 84 20.05 -7.83 -3.22
N TYR A 85 19.52 -8.22 -2.05
CA TYR A 85 20.05 -7.77 -0.77
C TYR A 85 21.52 -8.17 -0.57
N ASN A 86 21.86 -9.42 -0.89
CA ASN A 86 23.20 -9.95 -0.73
C ASN A 86 24.21 -9.34 -1.71
N THR A 87 23.80 -9.00 -2.94
CA THR A 87 24.69 -8.28 -3.87
C THR A 87 24.96 -6.86 -3.38
N GLY A 88 23.97 -6.24 -2.73
CA GLY A 88 24.04 -4.87 -2.22
C GLY A 88 24.22 -3.81 -3.31
N MET A 89 23.98 -4.15 -4.58
CA MET A 89 24.27 -3.26 -5.71
C MET A 89 23.33 -2.05 -5.79
N TYR A 90 22.12 -2.19 -5.26
CA TYR A 90 21.08 -1.17 -5.26
C TYR A 90 20.84 -0.56 -3.88
N ARG A 91 21.72 -0.78 -2.91
CA ARG A 91 21.62 -0.16 -1.58
C ARG A 91 22.85 0.69 -1.28
N ALA A 92 22.71 1.62 -0.35
CA ALA A 92 23.82 2.43 0.11
C ALA A 92 24.99 1.53 0.60
N PRO A 93 26.25 1.89 0.29
CA PRO A 93 26.69 3.09 -0.41
C PRO A 93 26.79 2.95 -1.94
N ARG A 94 26.43 1.79 -2.51
CA ARG A 94 26.71 1.46 -3.92
C ARG A 94 25.53 1.78 -4.85
N GLY A 95 24.35 2.02 -4.31
CA GLY A 95 23.15 2.27 -5.09
C GLY A 95 21.99 2.78 -4.24
N SER A 96 20.83 2.88 -4.87
CA SER A 96 19.56 3.26 -4.25
C SER A 96 18.40 2.73 -5.06
N ASN A 97 17.23 2.57 -4.44
CA ASN A 97 15.95 2.41 -5.13
C ASN A 97 15.01 3.55 -4.75
N GLU A 98 14.14 3.89 -5.69
CA GLU A 98 13.14 4.94 -5.49
C GLU A 98 11.88 4.57 -6.28
N ILE A 99 10.73 4.53 -5.60
CA ILE A 99 9.42 4.45 -6.22
C ILE A 99 8.86 5.86 -6.43
N THR A 100 8.46 6.12 -7.68
CA THR A 100 8.01 7.42 -8.16
C THR A 100 6.78 7.28 -9.03
N GLY A 101 6.13 8.41 -9.31
CA GLY A 101 5.05 8.48 -10.29
C GLY A 101 5.55 8.47 -11.75
N PRO A 102 4.62 8.40 -12.73
CA PRO A 102 3.17 8.31 -12.54
C PRO A 102 2.75 6.95 -11.98
N GLU A 103 1.78 6.97 -11.05
CA GLU A 103 1.12 5.77 -10.55
C GLU A 103 -0.26 5.60 -11.16
N THR A 104 -0.72 4.35 -11.27
CA THR A 104 -2.06 4.01 -11.74
C THR A 104 -2.71 3.03 -10.78
N HIS A 105 -4.02 3.14 -10.60
CA HIS A 105 -4.79 2.21 -9.79
C HIS A 105 -6.01 1.72 -10.56
N ASP A 106 -6.14 0.39 -10.66
CA ASP A 106 -7.27 -0.29 -11.28
C ASP A 106 -7.67 -1.51 -10.44
N GLY A 107 -8.64 -1.31 -9.56
CA GLY A 107 -9.16 -2.35 -8.66
C GLY A 107 -8.06 -2.98 -7.80
N ASN A 108 -7.75 -4.25 -8.08
CA ASN A 108 -6.73 -5.01 -7.34
C ASN A 108 -5.34 -4.94 -7.98
N VAL A 109 -5.10 -4.00 -8.90
CA VAL A 109 -3.80 -3.77 -9.54
C VAL A 109 -3.38 -2.32 -9.33
N HIS A 110 -2.14 -2.12 -8.93
CA HIS A 110 -1.53 -0.80 -8.81
C HIS A 110 -0.18 -0.80 -9.52
N THR A 111 0.17 0.28 -10.20
CA THR A 111 1.47 0.41 -10.86
C THR A 111 2.13 1.72 -10.52
N ALA A 112 3.46 1.72 -10.43
CA ALA A 112 4.29 2.90 -10.21
C ALA A 112 5.63 2.71 -10.93
N MET A 113 6.48 3.74 -10.95
CA MET A 113 7.79 3.71 -11.60
C MET A 113 8.90 3.48 -10.58
N LEU A 114 9.71 2.44 -10.80
CA LEU A 114 10.94 2.21 -10.06
C LEU A 114 12.11 2.86 -10.79
N ARG A 115 12.97 3.55 -10.05
CA ARG A 115 14.31 3.94 -10.46
C ARG A 115 15.34 3.31 -9.53
N SER A 116 16.13 2.38 -10.06
CA SER A 116 17.24 1.75 -9.34
C SER A 116 18.57 2.27 -9.88
N LYS A 117 19.44 2.72 -8.96
CA LYS A 117 20.77 3.24 -9.27
C LYS A 117 21.83 2.28 -8.76
N SER A 118 22.88 2.08 -9.55
CA SER A 118 24.07 1.35 -9.11
C SER A 118 25.33 2.05 -9.61
N ALA A 119 26.32 2.19 -8.75
CA ALA A 119 27.54 2.93 -9.03
C ALA A 119 28.25 2.36 -10.27
N GLY A 120 28.48 3.23 -11.26
CA GLY A 120 29.15 2.86 -12.52
C GLY A 120 28.26 2.09 -13.51
N GLN A 121 26.93 2.07 -13.31
CA GLN A 121 25.95 1.51 -14.24
C GLN A 121 24.90 2.57 -14.61
N PRO A 122 24.27 2.47 -15.79
CA PRO A 122 23.07 3.25 -16.09
C PRO A 122 21.94 2.96 -15.10
N ASP A 123 21.08 3.95 -14.87
CA ASP A 123 19.90 3.78 -14.04
C ASP A 123 18.92 2.80 -14.70
N LEU A 124 18.42 1.85 -13.92
CA LEU A 124 17.29 1.02 -14.31
C LEU A 124 16.00 1.78 -14.03
N VAL A 125 15.19 2.00 -15.04
CA VAL A 125 13.85 2.59 -14.90
C VAL A 125 12.83 1.61 -15.45
N ALA A 126 11.88 1.19 -14.61
CA ALA A 126 10.89 0.18 -14.96
C ALA A 126 9.53 0.49 -14.32
N ARG A 127 8.45 0.07 -14.97
CA ARG A 127 7.14 0.04 -14.32
C ARG A 127 7.06 -1.18 -13.43
N VAL A 128 6.64 -0.99 -12.18
CA VAL A 128 6.42 -2.06 -11.22
C VAL A 128 4.93 -2.21 -10.99
N VAL A 129 4.50 -3.47 -10.82
CA VAL A 129 3.12 -3.85 -10.64
C VAL A 129 2.95 -4.50 -9.27
N TRP A 130 1.95 -4.04 -8.55
CA TRP A 130 1.47 -4.62 -7.31
C TRP A 130 0.08 -5.18 -7.51
N LYS A 131 -0.20 -6.30 -6.85
CA LYS A 131 -1.52 -6.92 -6.82
C LYS A 131 -2.05 -6.99 -5.39
N ARG A 132 -3.33 -6.67 -5.21
CA ARG A 132 -4.02 -6.87 -3.94
C ARG A 132 -4.47 -8.32 -3.82
N ILE A 133 -3.86 -9.05 -2.89
CA ILE A 133 -4.10 -10.48 -2.65
C ILE A 133 -4.39 -10.62 -1.15
N ASP A 134 -5.55 -11.19 -0.82
CA ASP A 134 -6.01 -11.37 0.56
C ASP A 134 -5.96 -10.08 1.40
N GLY A 135 -6.31 -8.95 0.77
CA GLY A 135 -6.32 -7.63 1.40
C GLY A 135 -4.94 -6.95 1.50
N VAL A 136 -3.87 -7.58 1.02
CA VAL A 136 -2.49 -7.07 1.08
C VAL A 136 -1.97 -6.76 -0.32
N TRP A 137 -1.33 -5.61 -0.50
CA TRP A 137 -0.61 -5.31 -1.74
C TRP A 137 0.74 -5.99 -1.78
N LYS A 138 0.92 -6.84 -2.78
CA LYS A 138 2.13 -7.64 -2.98
C LYS A 138 2.77 -7.31 -4.31
N LEU A 139 4.10 -7.28 -4.33
CA LEU A 139 4.89 -7.16 -5.55
C LEU A 139 4.58 -8.35 -6.47
N SER A 140 4.22 -8.07 -7.72
CA SER A 140 3.75 -9.10 -8.64
C SER A 140 4.88 -10.00 -9.14
N ASN A 141 4.54 -11.24 -9.49
CA ASN A 141 5.47 -12.17 -10.13
C ASN A 141 5.98 -11.62 -11.47
N SER A 142 5.16 -10.87 -12.21
CA SER A 142 5.59 -10.25 -13.47
C SER A 142 6.70 -9.23 -13.25
N SER A 143 6.57 -8.36 -12.26
CA SER A 143 7.60 -7.35 -11.98
C SER A 143 8.86 -7.96 -11.35
N VAL A 144 8.73 -9.00 -10.53
CA VAL A 144 9.90 -9.77 -10.05
C VAL A 144 10.65 -10.38 -11.23
N CYS A 145 9.92 -10.98 -12.17
CA CYS A 145 10.48 -11.61 -13.37
C CYS A 145 11.14 -10.60 -14.31
N GLU A 146 10.54 -9.43 -14.51
CA GLU A 146 11.14 -8.32 -15.25
C GLU A 146 12.43 -7.84 -14.58
N GLY A 147 12.43 -7.70 -13.25
CA GLY A 147 13.62 -7.37 -12.47
C GLY A 147 14.76 -8.38 -12.67
N ILE A 148 14.47 -9.69 -12.58
CA ILE A 148 15.45 -10.76 -12.86
C ILE A 148 16.10 -10.55 -14.23
N ARG A 149 15.30 -10.33 -15.28
CA ARG A 149 15.80 -10.16 -16.65
C ARG A 149 16.61 -8.88 -16.80
N ALA A 150 16.14 -7.77 -16.23
CA ALA A 150 16.78 -6.47 -16.33
C ALA A 150 18.17 -6.46 -15.70
N VAL A 151 18.36 -7.21 -14.60
CA VAL A 151 19.63 -7.26 -13.87
C VAL A 151 20.47 -8.50 -14.19
N GLY A 152 20.04 -9.31 -15.16
CA GLY A 152 20.78 -10.46 -15.67
C GLY A 152 20.97 -11.60 -14.67
N LEU A 153 20.03 -11.80 -13.73
CA LEU A 153 20.15 -12.88 -12.75
C LEU A 153 19.90 -14.25 -13.41
N PRO A 154 20.76 -15.25 -13.18
CA PRO A 154 20.62 -16.59 -13.76
C PRO A 154 19.61 -17.43 -12.96
N MET A 155 18.35 -16.98 -12.92
CA MET A 155 17.30 -17.63 -12.14
C MET A 155 15.94 -17.61 -12.84
N ASN A 156 15.08 -18.55 -12.46
CA ASN A 156 13.73 -18.67 -13.02
C ASN A 156 12.79 -17.63 -12.41
N CYS A 157 11.79 -17.22 -13.20
CA CYS A 157 10.71 -16.40 -12.70
C CYS A 157 9.81 -17.21 -11.76
N PRO A 158 9.35 -16.61 -10.65
CA PRO A 158 8.36 -17.27 -9.79
C PRO A 158 7.05 -17.49 -10.57
N ALA A 159 6.47 -18.68 -10.42
CA ALA A 159 5.15 -19.02 -10.94
C ALA A 159 4.06 -18.35 -10.11
#